data_AF-A0A7H8M635-F1
#
_entry.id   AF-A0A7H8M635-F1
#
_cell.length_a   1.000
_cell.length_b   1.000
_cell.length_c   1.000
_cell.angle_alpha   90.00
_cell.angle_beta   90.00
_cell.angle_gamma   90.00
#
_symmetry.space_group_name_H-M   'P 1'
#
loop_
_entity.id
_entity.type
_entity.pdbx_description
1 polymer ?
#
loop_
_entity_poly.entity_id
_entity_poly.type
_entity_poly.pdbx_seq_one_letter_code
_entity_poly.pdbx_strand_id
1 'polypeptide(L)'
;MASIDGARTVDQWRRYLAEYSAEVLRVALEDDLHEVGDLQRSAGWLGFDGADEGRLAALEQRLGIRLPQSYRSFLAASDRWLNLGPFMWTMRTSGEVGWLRDADADLWEVLRENATPEESALADRALLVSGDADAQYWLLDPEDVSAAGEWAAYVWASWSPGLGDRYDSFAALVDAERASFEDLSGSDGRPVHPDGADELVAEGRERALQGEVRAAADAFANAAVKARVPTPTSSSF
;
A
#
# COMPACT_ATOMS: atom_id res chain seq x y z
N MET A 1 -15.22 -13.39 2.72
CA MET A 1 -16.14 -12.63 1.85
C MET A 1 -15.39 -12.42 0.55
N ALA A 2 -15.92 -12.88 -0.59
CA ALA A 2 -15.15 -13.01 -1.83
C ALA A 2 -14.55 -11.67 -2.28
N SER A 3 -13.24 -11.68 -2.54
CA SER A 3 -12.48 -10.60 -3.15
C SER A 3 -13.16 -10.22 -4.46
N ILE A 4 -13.55 -8.95 -4.59
CA ILE A 4 -14.00 -8.38 -5.86
C ILE A 4 -12.72 -8.06 -6.62
N ASP A 5 -12.13 -9.10 -7.21
CA ASP A 5 -10.85 -9.02 -7.91
C ASP A 5 -10.92 -8.01 -9.06
N GLY A 6 -10.08 -6.98 -8.94
CA GLY A 6 -9.65 -6.12 -10.04
C GLY A 6 -10.18 -4.69 -10.00
N ALA A 7 -11.49 -4.46 -10.10
CA ALA A 7 -12.03 -3.12 -10.36
C ALA A 7 -12.67 -2.47 -9.13
N ARG A 8 -11.88 -1.67 -8.40
CA ARG A 8 -12.42 -0.78 -7.34
C ARG A 8 -13.06 0.46 -7.98
N THR A 9 -14.25 0.86 -7.53
CA THR A 9 -14.92 2.10 -7.98
C THR A 9 -14.44 3.30 -7.17
N VAL A 10 -14.74 4.52 -7.63
CA VAL A 10 -14.38 5.77 -6.92
C VAL A 10 -14.92 5.80 -5.49
N ASP A 11 -16.18 5.39 -5.28
CA ASP A 11 -16.79 5.38 -3.94
C ASP A 11 -16.18 4.30 -3.03
N GLN A 12 -15.81 3.14 -3.60
CA GLN A 12 -15.10 2.10 -2.85
C GLN A 12 -13.70 2.58 -2.46
N TRP A 13 -12.99 3.24 -3.37
CA TRP A 13 -11.70 3.88 -3.07
C TRP A 13 -11.84 4.92 -1.96
N ARG A 14 -12.78 5.85 -2.06
CA ARG A 14 -12.98 6.89 -1.04
C ARG A 14 -13.24 6.31 0.34
N ARG A 15 -14.07 5.27 0.45
CA ARG A 15 -14.32 4.59 1.72
C ARG A 15 -13.05 3.94 2.26
N TYR A 16 -12.39 3.14 1.43
CA TYR A 16 -11.17 2.42 1.79
C TYR A 16 -10.07 3.38 2.28
N LEU A 17 -9.86 4.45 1.52
CA LEU A 17 -8.82 5.45 1.76
C LEU A 17 -9.13 6.31 3.00
N ALA A 18 -10.41 6.53 3.32
CA ALA A 18 -10.81 7.23 4.54
C ALA A 18 -10.51 6.37 5.77
N GLU A 19 -10.81 5.07 5.71
CA GLU A 19 -10.45 4.11 6.77
C GLU A 19 -8.93 4.06 6.95
N TYR A 20 -8.19 3.91 5.85
CA TYR A 20 -6.73 3.86 5.90
C TYR A 20 -6.10 5.16 6.40
N SER A 21 -6.62 6.33 6.00
CA SER A 21 -6.18 7.63 6.53
C SER A 21 -6.32 7.69 8.05
N ALA A 22 -7.46 7.22 8.58
CA ALA A 22 -7.72 7.20 10.01
C ALA A 22 -6.79 6.22 10.76
N GLU A 23 -6.29 5.18 10.10
CA GLU A 23 -5.33 4.22 10.66
C GLU A 23 -3.93 4.81 10.71
N VAL A 24 -3.45 5.32 9.59
CA VAL A 24 -2.13 5.97 9.50
C VAL A 24 -2.03 7.12 10.48
N LEU A 25 -3.01 8.03 10.51
CA LEU A 25 -3.01 9.18 11.42
C LEU A 25 -3.10 8.81 12.91
N ARG A 26 -3.54 7.58 13.24
CA ARG A 26 -3.65 7.11 14.62
C ARG A 26 -2.34 6.55 15.16
N VAL A 27 -1.56 5.87 14.31
CA VAL A 27 -0.41 5.08 14.77
C VAL A 27 0.94 5.50 14.21
N ALA A 28 0.99 6.22 13.08
CA ALA A 28 2.25 6.66 12.47
C ALA A 28 2.98 7.68 13.37
N LEU A 29 4.32 7.64 13.37
CA LEU A 29 5.11 8.63 14.12
C LEU A 29 5.11 9.97 13.39
N GLU A 30 5.44 11.04 14.09
CA GLU A 30 5.52 12.38 13.48
C GLU A 30 6.56 12.43 12.36
N ASP A 31 7.69 11.73 12.52
CA ASP A 31 8.75 11.61 11.51
C ASP A 31 8.27 10.89 10.23
N ASP A 32 7.37 9.90 10.37
CA ASP A 32 6.78 9.16 9.25
C ASP A 32 5.76 10.02 8.47
N LEU A 33 5.29 11.13 9.05
CA LEU A 33 4.25 12.00 8.49
C LEU A 33 4.79 13.35 7.99
N HIS A 34 6.06 13.41 7.61
CA HIS A 34 6.73 14.66 7.19
C HIS A 34 6.07 15.35 5.98
N GLU A 35 5.49 14.60 5.04
CA GLU A 35 4.73 15.15 3.90
C GLU A 35 3.29 15.58 4.27
N VAL A 36 2.78 15.13 5.42
CA VAL A 36 1.41 15.44 5.83
C VAL A 36 1.35 16.84 6.42
N GLY A 37 0.50 17.69 5.87
CA GLY A 37 0.25 19.05 6.37
C GLY A 37 -0.86 19.11 7.42
N ASP A 38 -0.98 20.27 8.09
CA ASP A 38 -2.02 20.51 9.10
C ASP A 38 -3.44 20.37 8.54
N LEU A 39 -3.64 20.73 7.27
CA LEU A 39 -4.93 20.59 6.61
C LEU A 39 -5.37 19.13 6.54
N GLN A 40 -4.50 18.23 6.07
CA GLN A 40 -4.76 16.80 5.99
C GLN A 40 -5.00 16.19 7.37
N ARG A 41 -4.17 16.56 8.37
CA ARG A 41 -4.37 16.12 9.77
C ARG A 41 -5.73 16.54 10.30
N SER A 42 -6.10 17.81 10.10
CA SER A 42 -7.38 18.35 10.58
C SER A 42 -8.60 17.73 9.86
N ALA A 43 -8.45 17.40 8.58
CA ALA A 43 -9.49 16.78 7.77
C ALA A 43 -9.61 15.26 8.00
N GLY A 44 -8.58 14.62 8.58
CA GLY A 44 -8.51 13.17 8.69
C GLY A 44 -8.39 12.47 7.33
N TRP A 45 -7.83 13.14 6.33
CA TRP A 45 -7.77 12.67 4.94
C TRP A 45 -6.38 12.92 4.38
N LEU A 46 -5.68 11.85 4.00
CA LEU A 46 -4.32 11.91 3.44
C LEU A 46 -4.28 12.14 1.92
N GLY A 47 -5.45 12.14 1.27
CA GLY A 47 -5.59 12.41 -0.14
C GLY A 47 -5.78 13.89 -0.48
N PHE A 48 -6.08 14.12 -1.75
CA PHE A 48 -6.37 15.41 -2.35
C PHE A 48 -7.69 15.34 -3.12
N ASP A 49 -8.07 16.43 -3.78
CA ASP A 49 -9.19 16.41 -4.73
C ASP A 49 -8.91 15.40 -5.84
N GLY A 50 -9.95 14.67 -6.25
CA GLY A 50 -9.85 13.69 -7.33
C GLY A 50 -9.66 14.36 -8.71
N ALA A 51 -9.02 13.63 -9.62
CA ALA A 51 -8.87 14.03 -11.00
C ALA A 51 -10.23 13.93 -11.70
N ASP A 52 -10.67 15.02 -12.33
CA ASP A 52 -11.86 15.00 -13.16
C ASP A 52 -11.66 14.19 -14.45
N GLU A 53 -12.75 13.88 -15.15
CA GLU A 53 -12.71 13.10 -16.39
C GLU A 53 -11.84 13.77 -17.47
N GLY A 54 -11.74 15.10 -17.48
CA GLY A 54 -10.91 15.84 -18.41
C GLY A 54 -9.42 15.60 -18.17
N ARG A 55 -8.97 15.68 -16.91
CA ARG A 55 -7.58 15.36 -16.51
C ARG A 55 -7.24 13.90 -16.78
N LEU A 56 -8.15 12.97 -16.46
CA LEU A 56 -7.94 11.55 -16.70
C LEU A 56 -7.88 11.21 -18.19
N ALA A 57 -8.75 11.81 -19.01
CA ALA A 57 -8.69 11.65 -20.46
C ALA A 57 -7.41 12.26 -21.06
N ALA A 58 -6.96 13.41 -20.56
CA ALA A 58 -5.70 14.03 -20.98
C ALA A 58 -4.49 13.16 -20.61
N LEU A 59 -4.48 12.54 -19.42
CA LEU A 59 -3.46 11.59 -19.00
C LEU A 59 -3.40 10.39 -19.96
N GLU A 60 -4.52 9.73 -20.22
CA GLU A 60 -4.55 8.58 -21.14
C GLU A 60 -4.19 8.95 -22.58
N GLN A 61 -4.61 10.13 -23.04
CA GLN A 61 -4.20 10.64 -24.34
C GLN A 61 -2.69 10.84 -24.40
N ARG A 62 -2.08 11.37 -23.32
CA ARG A 62 -0.63 11.54 -23.20
C ARG A 62 0.11 10.21 -23.16
N LEU A 63 -0.45 9.21 -22.49
CA LEU A 63 0.12 7.85 -22.44
C LEU A 63 -0.13 7.05 -23.73
N GLY A 64 -1.15 7.41 -24.50
CA GLY A 64 -1.57 6.67 -25.71
C GLY A 64 -2.34 5.38 -25.41
N ILE A 65 -2.73 5.15 -24.16
CA ILE A 65 -3.43 3.94 -23.70
C ILE A 65 -4.40 4.29 -22.57
N ARG A 66 -5.50 3.52 -22.46
CA ARG A 66 -6.46 3.64 -21.36
C ARG A 66 -5.89 2.99 -20.09
N LEU A 67 -6.04 3.67 -18.96
CA LEU A 67 -5.57 3.18 -17.66
C LEU A 67 -6.41 1.99 -17.18
N PRO A 68 -5.84 1.09 -16.36
CA PRO A 68 -6.60 0.04 -15.71
C PRO A 68 -7.60 0.65 -14.72
N GLN A 69 -8.75 -0.01 -14.54
CA GLN A 69 -9.90 0.59 -13.86
C GLN A 69 -9.61 0.93 -12.40
N SER A 70 -8.85 0.10 -11.68
CA SER A 70 -8.51 0.38 -10.28
C SER A 70 -7.64 1.64 -10.13
N TYR A 71 -6.66 1.83 -11.01
CA TYR A 71 -5.79 3.01 -10.94
C TYR A 71 -6.49 4.27 -11.45
N ARG A 72 -7.28 4.17 -12.54
CA ARG A 72 -8.07 5.30 -13.05
C ARG A 72 -9.03 5.84 -11.99
N SER A 73 -9.74 4.93 -11.31
CA SER A 73 -10.70 5.29 -10.27
C SER A 73 -10.03 5.77 -8.98
N PHE A 74 -8.81 5.31 -8.67
CA PHE A 74 -8.01 5.85 -7.59
C PHE A 74 -7.69 7.33 -7.83
N LEU A 75 -7.17 7.67 -9.02
CA LEU A 75 -6.90 9.07 -9.40
C LEU A 75 -8.18 9.93 -9.36
N ALA A 76 -9.32 9.36 -9.77
CA ALA A 76 -10.62 10.03 -9.67
C ALA A 76 -11.11 10.21 -8.22
N ALA A 77 -10.68 9.37 -7.29
CA ALA A 77 -10.96 9.50 -5.87
C ALA A 77 -10.04 10.54 -5.20
N SER A 78 -8.76 10.55 -5.59
CA SER A 78 -7.70 11.42 -5.07
C SER A 78 -6.56 11.57 -6.09
N ASP A 79 -6.31 12.79 -6.57
CA ASP A 79 -5.23 13.09 -7.51
C ASP A 79 -3.94 13.48 -6.77
N ARG A 80 -3.14 12.46 -6.41
CA ARG A 80 -2.10 12.44 -5.35
C ARG A 80 -2.61 11.77 -4.07
N TRP A 81 -1.69 11.14 -3.35
CA TRP A 81 -1.94 10.52 -2.05
C TRP A 81 -0.67 10.56 -1.20
N LEU A 82 -0.81 10.65 0.12
CA LEU A 82 0.30 10.63 1.07
C LEU A 82 0.29 9.35 1.92
N ASN A 83 1.47 8.75 2.15
CA ASN A 83 1.66 7.55 2.97
C ASN A 83 0.75 6.39 2.55
N LEU A 84 0.89 5.94 1.29
CA LEU A 84 0.09 4.83 0.77
C LEU A 84 0.61 3.44 1.23
N GLY A 85 1.82 3.41 1.76
CA GLY A 85 2.47 2.24 2.35
C GLY A 85 3.54 2.68 3.36
N PRO A 86 4.19 1.74 4.07
CA PRO A 86 5.19 2.05 5.10
C PRO A 86 6.40 2.83 4.59
N PHE A 87 6.77 2.64 3.31
CA PHE A 87 7.92 3.29 2.68
C PHE A 87 7.53 4.19 1.50
N MET A 88 6.22 4.34 1.24
CA MET A 88 5.69 5.08 0.09
C MET A 88 5.01 6.36 0.55
N TRP A 89 5.76 7.47 0.56
CA TRP A 89 5.32 8.74 1.14
C TRP A 89 4.40 9.53 0.22
N THR A 90 4.63 9.52 -1.09
CA THR A 90 3.78 10.26 -2.04
C THR A 90 3.47 9.47 -3.31
N MET A 91 2.25 9.63 -3.82
CA MET A 91 1.85 9.17 -5.14
C MET A 91 1.82 10.34 -6.12
N ARG A 92 2.22 10.11 -7.38
CA ARG A 92 2.17 11.13 -8.43
C ARG A 92 0.73 11.54 -8.73
N THR A 93 0.55 12.80 -9.12
CA THR A 93 -0.70 13.29 -9.73
C THR A 93 -0.85 12.78 -11.15
N SER A 94 -2.06 12.87 -11.69
CA SER A 94 -2.41 12.60 -13.08
C SER A 94 -1.62 13.46 -14.08
N GLY A 95 -1.09 14.61 -13.65
CA GLY A 95 -0.17 15.44 -14.43
C GLY A 95 1.28 14.94 -14.44
N GLU A 96 1.71 14.23 -13.39
CA GLU A 96 3.10 13.82 -13.15
C GLU A 96 3.37 12.35 -13.52
N VAL A 97 2.34 11.51 -13.52
CA VAL A 97 2.42 10.10 -13.92
C VAL A 97 2.93 10.00 -15.35
N GLY A 98 3.84 9.07 -15.64
CA GLY A 98 4.43 8.90 -16.95
C GLY A 98 5.18 7.59 -17.11
N TRP A 99 5.56 7.27 -18.35
CA TRP A 99 6.42 6.12 -18.62
C TRP A 99 7.76 6.29 -17.91
N LEU A 100 8.24 5.25 -17.24
CA LEU A 100 9.44 5.27 -16.40
C LEU A 100 10.62 5.92 -17.13
N ARG A 101 10.93 5.46 -18.35
CA ARG A 101 11.99 6.01 -19.22
C ARG A 101 11.94 7.52 -19.46
N ASP A 102 10.75 8.11 -19.48
CA ASP A 102 10.55 9.52 -19.79
C ASP A 102 10.35 10.35 -18.50
N ALA A 103 9.80 9.72 -17.46
CA ALA A 103 9.47 10.35 -16.19
C ALA A 103 10.66 10.39 -15.21
N ASP A 104 11.56 9.42 -15.30
CA ASP A 104 12.77 9.30 -14.49
C ASP A 104 13.82 8.41 -15.21
N ALA A 105 14.64 9.05 -16.05
CA ALA A 105 15.63 8.35 -16.87
C ALA A 105 16.75 7.72 -16.02
N ASP A 106 17.14 8.36 -14.91
CA ASP A 106 18.17 7.85 -14.02
C ASP A 106 17.67 6.58 -13.32
N LEU A 107 16.45 6.61 -12.79
CA LEU A 107 15.80 5.43 -12.22
C LEU A 107 15.64 4.31 -13.26
N TRP A 108 15.23 4.65 -14.49
CA TRP A 108 15.14 3.69 -15.57
C TRP A 108 16.47 2.98 -15.85
N GLU A 109 17.60 3.69 -15.83
CA GLU A 109 18.93 3.09 -15.98
C GLU A 109 19.26 2.16 -14.79
N VAL A 110 18.98 2.60 -13.57
CA VAL A 110 19.22 1.82 -12.35
C VAL A 110 18.41 0.53 -12.33
N LEU A 111 17.12 0.56 -12.69
CA LEU A 111 16.27 -0.63 -12.73
C LEU A 111 16.72 -1.65 -13.77
N ARG A 112 17.47 -1.23 -14.77
CA ARG A 112 18.05 -2.10 -15.79
C ARG A 112 19.44 -2.60 -15.42
N GLU A 113 20.09 -1.98 -14.46
CA GLU A 113 21.41 -2.36 -14.00
C GLU A 113 21.34 -3.72 -13.29
N ASN A 114 21.96 -4.74 -13.89
CA ASN A 114 21.90 -6.14 -13.44
C ASN A 114 20.50 -6.79 -13.49
N ALA A 115 19.54 -6.18 -14.19
CA ALA A 115 18.23 -6.74 -14.41
C ALA A 115 18.29 -7.99 -15.28
N THR A 116 17.38 -8.93 -15.03
CA THR A 116 17.08 -9.98 -16.00
C THR A 116 16.53 -9.37 -17.30
N PRO A 117 16.58 -10.08 -18.44
CA PRO A 117 15.98 -9.59 -19.68
C PRO A 117 14.49 -9.26 -19.54
N GLU A 118 13.77 -9.99 -18.68
CA GLU A 118 12.35 -9.79 -18.40
C GLU A 118 12.11 -8.49 -17.61
N GLU A 119 12.87 -8.26 -16.54
CA GLU A 119 12.81 -7.01 -15.76
C GLU A 119 13.24 -5.79 -16.59
N SER A 120 14.27 -5.93 -17.44
CA SER A 120 14.67 -4.84 -18.33
C SER A 120 13.59 -4.50 -19.36
N ALA A 121 12.87 -5.49 -19.88
CA ALA A 121 11.76 -5.26 -20.80
C ALA A 121 10.57 -4.60 -20.09
N LEU A 122 10.30 -4.98 -18.84
CA LEU A 122 9.30 -4.32 -18.00
C LEU A 122 9.67 -2.86 -17.76
N ALA A 123 10.93 -2.55 -17.42
CA ALA A 123 11.38 -1.18 -17.20
C ALA A 123 11.17 -0.27 -18.43
N ASP A 124 11.33 -0.82 -19.65
CA ASP A 124 11.14 -0.08 -20.91
C ASP A 124 9.69 0.37 -21.17
N ARG A 125 8.72 -0.28 -20.53
CA ARG A 125 7.27 -0.04 -20.71
C ARG A 125 6.51 0.26 -19.43
N ALA A 126 7.18 0.26 -18.29
CA ALA A 126 6.56 0.49 -16.99
C ALA A 126 6.03 1.91 -16.87
N LEU A 127 4.83 2.05 -16.31
CA LEU A 127 4.28 3.32 -15.88
C LEU A 127 4.72 3.60 -14.43
N LEU A 128 5.42 4.71 -14.20
CA LEU A 128 5.83 5.14 -12.85
C LEU A 128 4.69 5.92 -12.19
N VAL A 129 4.14 5.38 -11.10
CA VAL A 129 2.99 5.96 -10.40
C VAL A 129 3.33 6.52 -9.01
N SER A 130 4.44 6.09 -8.41
CA SER A 130 4.95 6.63 -7.15
C SER A 130 5.70 7.95 -7.35
N GLY A 131 5.67 8.79 -6.32
CA GLY A 131 6.52 9.97 -6.17
C GLY A 131 7.68 9.67 -5.22
N ASP A 132 7.89 10.57 -4.25
CA ASP A 132 8.88 10.43 -3.20
C ASP A 132 8.53 9.28 -2.24
N ALA A 133 9.58 8.53 -1.89
CA ALA A 133 9.54 7.33 -1.08
C ALA A 133 10.94 7.08 -0.50
N ASP A 134 11.05 6.22 0.50
CA ASP A 134 12.35 5.69 0.89
C ASP A 134 12.74 4.74 -0.24
N ALA A 135 13.64 5.16 -1.13
CA ALA A 135 14.15 4.49 -2.35
C ALA A 135 13.34 3.30 -2.92
N GLN A 136 12.02 3.46 -3.00
CA GLN A 136 11.00 2.48 -3.40
C GLN A 136 10.14 3.12 -4.48
N TYR A 137 9.78 2.34 -5.51
CA TYR A 137 9.05 2.82 -6.66
C TYR A 137 7.97 1.83 -7.05
N TRP A 138 6.78 2.35 -7.34
CA TRP A 138 5.64 1.55 -7.77
C TRP A 138 5.45 1.71 -9.28
N LEU A 139 5.35 0.57 -9.95
CA LEU A 139 5.32 0.45 -11.39
C LEU A 139 4.08 -0.33 -11.82
N LEU A 140 3.46 0.07 -12.94
CA LEU A 140 2.41 -0.71 -13.60
C LEU A 140 2.88 -1.18 -14.97
N ASP A 141 2.64 -2.45 -15.31
CA ASP A 141 3.00 -3.04 -16.61
C ASP A 141 1.77 -3.17 -17.52
N PRO A 142 1.67 -2.36 -18.60
CA PRO A 142 0.54 -2.41 -19.52
C PRO A 142 0.48 -3.67 -20.40
N GLU A 143 1.55 -4.47 -20.47
CA GLU A 143 1.58 -5.73 -21.25
C GLU A 143 1.33 -6.98 -20.41
N ASP A 144 1.37 -6.88 -19.07
CA ASP A 144 0.94 -7.93 -18.16
C ASP A 144 -0.44 -7.58 -17.59
N VAL A 145 -1.49 -8.08 -18.26
CA VAL A 145 -2.88 -7.74 -17.96
C VAL A 145 -3.61 -8.96 -17.40
N SER A 146 -4.20 -8.81 -16.22
CA SER A 146 -5.00 -9.86 -15.59
C SER A 146 -6.32 -10.11 -16.32
N ALA A 147 -7.03 -11.19 -15.95
CA ALA A 147 -8.34 -11.51 -16.52
C ALA A 147 -9.40 -10.41 -16.29
N ALA A 148 -9.19 -9.53 -15.30
CA ALA A 148 -10.05 -8.39 -15.01
C ALA A 148 -9.73 -7.14 -15.87
N GLY A 149 -8.70 -7.20 -16.73
CA GLY A 149 -8.24 -6.04 -17.49
C GLY A 149 -7.37 -5.07 -16.69
N GLU A 150 -6.92 -5.49 -15.50
CA GLU A 150 -6.01 -4.71 -14.67
C GLU A 150 -4.56 -4.99 -15.05
N TRP A 151 -3.73 -3.96 -15.02
CA TRP A 151 -2.30 -4.09 -15.23
C TRP A 151 -1.64 -4.64 -13.97
N ALA A 152 -0.67 -5.53 -14.14
CA ALA A 152 0.14 -6.00 -13.05
C ALA A 152 0.90 -4.82 -12.43
N ALA A 153 0.98 -4.84 -11.10
CA ALA A 153 1.70 -3.83 -10.33
C ALA A 153 2.92 -4.47 -9.67
N TYR A 154 3.99 -3.68 -9.53
CA TYR A 154 5.25 -4.12 -8.97
C TYR A 154 5.83 -3.03 -8.07
N VAL A 155 6.63 -3.49 -7.11
CA VAL A 155 7.46 -2.63 -6.27
C VAL A 155 8.92 -2.93 -6.60
N TRP A 156 9.69 -1.89 -6.88
CA TRP A 156 11.15 -1.97 -6.90
C TRP A 156 11.70 -1.12 -5.76
N ALA A 157 12.69 -1.63 -5.04
CA ALA A 157 13.36 -0.86 -4.00
C ALA A 157 14.86 -1.12 -4.04
N SER A 158 15.67 -0.07 -3.83
CA SER A 158 17.14 -0.16 -3.95
C SER A 158 17.79 -1.11 -2.95
N TRP A 159 17.14 -1.39 -1.83
CA TRP A 159 17.59 -2.32 -0.79
C TRP A 159 17.00 -3.73 -0.94
N SER A 160 16.16 -3.96 -1.94
CA SER A 160 15.60 -5.26 -2.27
C SER A 160 16.32 -5.83 -3.49
N PRO A 161 16.60 -7.15 -3.53
CA PRO A 161 17.17 -7.76 -4.72
C PRO A 161 16.14 -7.77 -5.86
N GLY A 162 16.41 -7.02 -6.92
CA GLY A 162 15.62 -7.03 -8.15
C GLY A 162 14.20 -6.48 -7.99
N LEU A 163 13.34 -6.84 -8.94
CA LEU A 163 11.92 -6.49 -8.90
C LEU A 163 11.18 -7.33 -7.85
N GLY A 164 10.34 -6.70 -7.05
CA GLY A 164 9.53 -7.37 -6.02
C GLY A 164 8.41 -8.23 -6.59
N ASP A 165 7.56 -8.71 -5.68
CA ASP A 165 6.42 -9.56 -6.03
C ASP A 165 5.47 -8.89 -7.03
N ARG A 166 4.90 -9.72 -7.91
CA ARG A 166 3.87 -9.31 -8.87
C ARG A 166 2.51 -9.26 -8.17
N TYR A 167 1.80 -8.15 -8.34
CA TYR A 167 0.41 -7.97 -7.90
C TYR A 167 -0.53 -7.92 -9.11
N ASP A 168 -1.72 -8.50 -9.01
CA ASP A 168 -2.69 -8.59 -10.12
C ASP A 168 -3.31 -7.24 -10.55
N SER A 169 -3.17 -6.20 -9.73
CA SER A 169 -3.68 -4.86 -9.98
C SER A 169 -3.04 -3.84 -9.05
N PHE A 170 -3.21 -2.55 -9.35
CA PHE A 170 -2.85 -1.47 -8.43
C PHE A 170 -3.62 -1.59 -7.09
N ALA A 171 -4.91 -1.96 -7.12
CA ALA A 171 -5.67 -2.16 -5.88
C ALA A 171 -5.08 -3.28 -5.00
N ALA A 172 -4.64 -4.38 -5.61
CA ALA A 172 -4.02 -5.49 -4.88
C ALA A 172 -2.68 -5.08 -4.23
N LEU A 173 -1.88 -4.25 -4.92
CA LEU A 173 -0.66 -3.68 -4.35
C LEU A 173 -0.98 -2.78 -3.14
N VAL A 174 -1.97 -1.89 -3.25
CA VAL A 174 -2.39 -1.04 -2.12
C VAL A 174 -2.86 -1.88 -0.92
N ASP A 175 -3.62 -2.95 -1.17
CA ASP A 175 -4.07 -3.85 -0.10
C ASP A 175 -2.90 -4.56 0.59
N ALA A 176 -1.89 -4.98 -0.17
CA ALA A 176 -0.68 -5.59 0.39
C ALA A 176 0.16 -4.60 1.21
N GLU A 177 0.27 -3.36 0.75
CA GLU A 177 1.06 -2.32 1.41
C GLU A 177 0.39 -1.81 2.69
N ARG A 178 -0.95 -1.72 2.72
CA ARG A 178 -1.70 -1.50 3.97
C ARG A 178 -1.50 -2.63 4.97
N ALA A 179 -1.55 -3.90 4.51
CA ALA A 179 -1.30 -5.04 5.39
C ALA A 179 0.14 -5.04 5.94
N SER A 180 1.13 -4.66 5.12
CA SER A 180 2.52 -4.46 5.54
C SER A 180 2.65 -3.35 6.60
N PHE A 181 2.00 -2.22 6.38
CA PHE A 181 1.93 -1.12 7.35
C PHE A 181 1.34 -1.57 8.70
N GLU A 182 0.25 -2.33 8.68
CA GLU A 182 -0.38 -2.87 9.89
C GLU A 182 0.56 -3.82 10.64
N ASP A 183 1.26 -4.70 9.92
CA ASP A 183 2.19 -5.68 10.49
C ASP A 183 3.42 -5.00 11.13
N LEU A 184 4.00 -4.02 10.45
CA LEU A 184 5.13 -3.24 10.94
C LEU A 184 4.74 -2.38 12.13
N SER A 185 3.62 -1.66 12.05
CA SER A 185 3.14 -0.83 13.17
C SER A 185 2.88 -1.68 14.42
N GLY A 186 2.30 -2.87 14.26
CA GLY A 186 2.18 -3.82 15.36
C GLY A 186 3.54 -4.34 15.86
N SER A 187 4.48 -4.62 14.96
CA SER A 187 5.82 -5.06 15.38
C SER A 187 6.58 -3.98 16.17
N ASP A 188 6.24 -2.71 15.96
CA ASP A 188 6.75 -1.56 16.72
C ASP A 188 5.95 -1.26 18.00
N GLY A 189 4.94 -2.08 18.32
CA GLY A 189 4.07 -1.89 19.49
C GLY A 189 3.04 -0.77 19.34
N ARG A 190 2.68 -0.44 18.11
CA ARG A 190 1.65 0.54 17.74
C ARG A 190 0.57 -0.15 16.89
N PRO A 191 -0.13 -1.17 17.41
CA PRO A 191 -1.08 -1.92 16.61
C PRO A 191 -2.21 -1.01 16.10
N VAL A 192 -2.61 -1.20 14.85
CA VAL A 192 -3.67 -0.41 14.21
C VAL A 192 -5.03 -0.69 14.84
N HIS A 193 -5.31 -1.93 15.24
CA HIS A 193 -6.61 -2.34 15.80
C HIS A 193 -6.48 -2.95 17.21
N PRO A 194 -6.10 -2.16 18.24
CA PRO A 194 -5.87 -2.65 19.60
C PRO A 194 -7.15 -3.06 20.34
N ASP A 195 -8.32 -2.55 19.93
CA ASP A 195 -9.58 -2.74 20.64
C ASP A 195 -9.94 -4.22 20.79
N GLY A 196 -10.30 -4.64 22.01
CA GLY A 196 -10.63 -6.03 22.32
C GLY A 196 -9.44 -6.91 22.71
N ALA A 197 -8.20 -6.40 22.62
CA ALA A 197 -7.00 -7.15 22.98
C ALA A 197 -6.99 -7.58 24.45
N ASP A 198 -7.26 -6.65 25.36
CA ASP A 198 -7.24 -6.90 26.80
C ASP A 198 -8.35 -7.86 27.23
N GLU A 199 -9.52 -7.76 26.62
CA GLU A 199 -10.64 -8.68 26.84
C GLU A 199 -10.29 -10.11 26.39
N LEU A 200 -9.65 -10.26 25.23
CA LEU A 200 -9.19 -11.56 24.75
C LEU A 200 -8.06 -12.15 25.61
N VAL A 201 -7.16 -11.31 26.14
CA VAL A 201 -6.17 -11.75 27.13
C VAL A 201 -6.85 -12.21 28.42
N ALA A 202 -7.87 -11.48 28.90
CA ALA A 202 -8.63 -11.85 30.09
C ALA A 202 -9.39 -13.18 29.87
N GLU A 203 -10.03 -13.35 28.72
CA GLU A 203 -10.69 -14.59 28.34
C GLU A 203 -9.68 -15.75 28.27
N GLY A 204 -8.54 -15.57 27.59
CA GLY A 204 -7.51 -16.59 27.50
C GLY A 204 -6.99 -17.03 28.87
N ARG A 205 -6.82 -16.08 29.82
CA ARG A 205 -6.44 -16.38 31.21
C ARG A 205 -7.51 -17.19 31.93
N GLU A 206 -8.78 -16.83 31.79
CA GLU A 206 -9.89 -17.57 32.40
C GLU A 206 -9.96 -19.02 31.88
N ARG A 207 -9.90 -19.19 30.55
CA ARG A 207 -9.92 -20.49 29.86
C ARG A 207 -8.73 -21.36 30.28
N ALA A 208 -7.54 -20.76 30.42
CA ALA A 208 -6.35 -21.47 30.89
C ALA A 208 -6.52 -21.99 32.33
N LEU A 209 -7.10 -21.18 33.22
CA LEU A 209 -7.38 -21.58 34.61
C LEU A 209 -8.42 -22.70 34.70
N GLN A 210 -9.35 -22.77 33.75
CA GLN A 210 -10.34 -23.85 33.62
C GLN A 210 -9.78 -25.13 32.98
N GLY A 211 -8.52 -25.12 32.52
CA GLY A 211 -7.89 -26.25 31.82
C GLY A 211 -8.29 -26.38 30.34
N GLU A 212 -8.95 -25.37 29.77
CA GLU A 212 -9.39 -25.34 28.38
C GLU A 212 -8.26 -24.86 27.46
N VAL A 213 -7.18 -25.65 27.38
CA VAL A 213 -5.89 -25.27 26.77
C VAL A 213 -6.03 -24.74 25.34
N ARG A 214 -6.86 -25.37 24.50
CA ARG A 214 -7.03 -24.96 23.10
C ARG A 214 -7.78 -23.63 22.98
N ALA A 215 -8.87 -23.47 23.73
CA ALA A 215 -9.64 -22.22 23.73
C ALA A 215 -8.82 -21.05 24.29
N ALA A 216 -8.00 -21.30 25.31
CA ALA A 216 -7.06 -20.32 25.82
C ALA A 216 -6.02 -19.91 24.76
N ALA A 217 -5.43 -20.88 24.06
CA ALA A 217 -4.47 -20.61 22.99
C ALA A 217 -5.08 -19.81 21.84
N ASP A 218 -6.31 -20.15 21.42
CA ASP A 218 -7.03 -19.42 20.37
C ASP A 218 -7.33 -17.97 20.82
N ALA A 219 -7.77 -17.77 22.06
CA ALA A 219 -8.01 -16.43 22.62
C ALA A 219 -6.72 -15.59 22.69
N PHE A 220 -5.59 -16.18 23.13
CA PHE A 220 -4.30 -15.49 23.14
C PHE A 220 -3.77 -15.20 21.72
N ALA A 221 -3.99 -16.09 20.75
CA ALA A 221 -3.61 -15.84 19.37
C ALA A 221 -4.41 -14.67 18.78
N ASN A 222 -5.72 -14.62 19.04
CA ASN A 222 -6.58 -13.50 18.63
C ASN A 222 -6.19 -12.20 19.34
N ALA A 223 -5.85 -12.27 20.62
CA ALA A 223 -5.33 -11.13 21.36
C ALA A 223 -4.02 -10.64 20.74
N ALA A 224 -3.08 -11.54 20.42
CA ALA A 224 -1.79 -11.19 19.83
C ALA A 224 -1.93 -10.51 18.47
N VAL A 225 -2.90 -10.90 17.64
CA VAL A 225 -3.20 -10.22 16.37
C VAL A 225 -3.64 -8.78 16.60
N LYS A 226 -4.51 -8.54 17.58
CA LYS A 226 -5.00 -7.20 17.93
C LYS A 226 -3.96 -6.36 18.67
N ALA A 227 -3.16 -7.00 19.50
CA ALA A 227 -2.28 -6.36 20.46
C ALA A 227 -0.86 -6.16 19.96
N ARG A 228 -0.50 -6.58 18.72
CA ARG A 228 0.90 -6.72 18.30
C ARG A 228 1.75 -5.58 18.88
N VAL A 229 2.54 -6.02 19.85
CA VAL A 229 3.68 -5.47 20.58
C VAL A 229 4.54 -6.73 20.68
N PRO A 230 5.81 -6.71 20.26
CA PRO A 230 6.59 -7.92 20.15
C PRO A 230 6.77 -8.56 21.53
N THR A 231 6.51 -9.86 21.64
CA THR A 231 7.16 -10.64 22.71
C THR A 231 8.67 -10.55 22.45
N PRO A 232 9.49 -10.13 23.42
CA PRO A 232 10.93 -10.16 23.24
C PRO A 232 11.33 -11.61 22.98
N THR A 233 11.78 -11.89 21.75
CA THR A 233 12.51 -13.12 21.46
C THR A 233 13.70 -13.12 22.42
N SER A 234 13.74 -14.10 23.31
CA SER A 234 14.97 -14.39 24.05
C SER A 234 16.04 -14.72 23.04
N SER A 235 16.84 -13.73 22.67
CA SER A 235 18.18 -13.95 22.12
C SER A 235 18.99 -14.62 23.23
N SER A 236 19.04 -15.95 23.18
CA SER A 236 20.15 -16.67 23.79
C SER A 236 21.41 -16.33 23.00
N PHE A 237 22.42 -15.88 23.74
CA PHE A 237 23.79 -15.63 23.29
C PHE A 237 24.45 -16.88 22.68
#